data_AF-A0A2S0JPW0-F1
#
_entry.id   AF-A0A2S0JPW0-F1
#
_cell.length_a   1.000
_cell.length_b   1.000
_cell.length_c   1.000
_cell.angle_alpha   90.00
_cell.angle_beta   90.00
_cell.angle_gamma   90.00
#
_symmetry.space_group_name_H-M   'P 1'
#
loop_
_entity.id
_entity.type
_entity.pdbx_description
1 polymer ?
#
loop_
_entity_poly.entity_id
_entity_poly.type
_entity_poly.pdbx_seq_one_letter_code
_entity_poly.pdbx_strand_id
1 'polypeptide(L)'
;MRKPLRKTWMIASALTLGMAVFTPLQAGATSQETTKDVTIQIEQQIKGTIKNIVGDGINVKGKDGKNYFIGFHKFSEDQIEKMNLVEGQEITVEGSVLKDYAEFYTFEVYKKGLPKEVTAEDLKKLESMFTEIKKFEKEEKYDEVEKMYAAMEKITKPYVLASWQPVSFEQYLDEYGFSEKNIVIKASEKKQLKGIYEEWVKLEKAGKEDKAQEKMDEFYKILQPYLDELYPPTPFDEYMESMEVDIPAEVMTKLKTIYEKAQKADKDNNMELSDQLWGEFYEVINPYFKPIPFEEFIADFDFEISAADKKQLKILYEEATALDKDGKLEQSEAKWDALYKIVDPYFLENKEILISASKLTFKGQTYLPQ
;
A
#
# COMPACT_ATOMS: atom_id res chain seq x y z
N MET A 1 -8.77 -6.80 2.79
CA MET A 1 -7.87 -7.67 2.01
C MET A 1 -8.33 -7.71 0.56
N ARG A 2 -7.50 -7.29 -0.41
CA ARG A 2 -7.81 -7.43 -1.84
C ARG A 2 -7.63 -8.91 -2.21
N LYS A 3 -8.58 -9.48 -2.96
CA LYS A 3 -8.46 -10.83 -3.54
C LYS A 3 -7.15 -10.94 -4.32
N PRO A 4 -6.42 -12.07 -4.28
CA PRO A 4 -5.31 -12.28 -5.19
C PRO A 4 -5.86 -12.36 -6.62
N LEU A 5 -5.63 -11.30 -7.41
CA LEU A 5 -5.87 -11.28 -8.85
C LEU A 5 -4.90 -12.27 -9.51
N ARG A 6 -5.29 -13.53 -9.63
CA ARG A 6 -4.67 -14.44 -10.60
C ARG A 6 -5.22 -14.09 -11.97
N LYS A 7 -4.32 -13.79 -12.91
CA LYS A 7 -4.60 -13.42 -14.30
C LYS A 7 -5.51 -14.47 -14.97
N THR A 8 -6.80 -14.18 -15.14
CA THR A 8 -7.70 -15.00 -15.97
C THR A 8 -7.94 -14.31 -17.31
N TRP A 9 -7.62 -15.04 -18.38
CA TRP A 9 -7.89 -14.67 -19.76
C TRP A 9 -9.40 -14.46 -20.02
N MET A 10 -9.71 -13.48 -20.86
CA MET A 10 -11.05 -13.10 -21.33
C MET A 10 -11.83 -14.26 -21.97
N ILE A 11 -13.05 -14.53 -21.51
CA ILE A 11 -14.22 -14.88 -22.35
C ILE A 11 -15.50 -14.36 -21.66
N ALA A 12 -15.97 -13.15 -22.01
CA ALA A 12 -17.27 -12.66 -21.57
C ALA A 12 -18.32 -12.93 -22.66
N SER A 13 -19.00 -14.07 -22.52
CA SER A 13 -20.24 -14.37 -23.24
C SER A 13 -21.35 -13.50 -22.67
N ALA A 14 -21.92 -12.64 -23.51
CA ALA A 14 -23.12 -11.87 -23.22
C ALA A 14 -24.33 -12.78 -22.99
N LEU A 15 -25.11 -12.57 -21.92
CA LEU A 15 -26.54 -12.87 -21.83
C LEU A 15 -27.22 -12.24 -20.59
N THR A 16 -27.73 -11.04 -20.81
CA THR A 16 -29.09 -10.51 -20.58
C THR A 16 -30.06 -11.05 -19.50
N LEU A 17 -30.82 -10.09 -18.95
CA LEU A 17 -32.16 -10.13 -18.28
C LEU A 17 -32.14 -10.27 -16.73
N GLY A 18 -32.91 -9.52 -15.95
CA GLY A 18 -33.99 -8.58 -16.24
C GLY A 18 -34.46 -7.87 -14.97
N MET A 19 -35.15 -6.75 -15.19
CA MET A 19 -35.66 -5.81 -14.20
C MET A 19 -36.67 -6.43 -13.22
N ALA A 20 -36.62 -6.01 -11.95
CA ALA A 20 -37.78 -5.94 -11.09
C ALA A 20 -37.69 -4.69 -10.20
N VAL A 21 -38.50 -3.70 -10.53
CA VAL A 21 -38.72 -2.45 -9.79
C VAL A 21 -39.65 -2.76 -8.61
N PHE A 22 -39.23 -2.45 -7.39
CA PHE A 22 -40.14 -2.35 -6.25
C PHE A 22 -40.18 -0.89 -5.78
N THR A 23 -41.30 -0.23 -6.05
CA THR A 23 -41.69 1.06 -5.44
C THR A 23 -42.40 0.79 -4.11
N PRO A 24 -42.07 1.54 -3.03
CA PRO A 24 -42.98 1.72 -1.92
C PRO A 24 -43.82 2.99 -2.10
N LEU A 25 -45.14 2.84 -1.96
CA LEU A 25 -46.10 3.94 -1.79
C LEU A 25 -45.75 4.76 -0.54
N GLN A 26 -45.58 6.07 -0.71
CA GLN A 26 -45.63 7.06 0.36
C GLN A 26 -47.02 7.71 0.40
N ALA A 27 -47.66 7.69 1.56
CA ALA A 27 -48.80 8.55 1.86
C ALA A 27 -48.44 9.45 3.05
N GLY A 28 -48.26 10.74 2.74
CA GLY A 28 -48.69 11.87 3.57
C GLY A 28 -47.91 12.20 4.84
N ALA A 29 -46.95 13.12 4.73
CA ALA A 29 -46.93 14.34 5.55
C ALA A 29 -45.95 15.34 4.93
N THR A 30 -46.51 16.37 4.29
CA THR A 30 -45.83 17.55 3.79
C THR A 30 -45.15 18.32 4.92
N SER A 31 -43.85 18.55 4.80
CA SER A 31 -43.25 19.81 5.24
C SER A 31 -42.13 20.20 4.28
N GLN A 32 -42.08 21.49 4.00
CA GLN A 32 -41.49 22.15 2.83
C GLN A 32 -39.96 22.04 2.78
N GLU A 33 -39.47 21.84 1.56
CA GLU A 33 -38.05 21.86 1.20
C GLU A 33 -37.37 23.18 1.57
N THR A 34 -36.22 23.07 2.24
CA THR A 34 -35.06 23.92 1.99
C THR A 34 -33.86 22.99 1.82
N THR A 35 -33.68 22.47 0.61
CA THR A 35 -32.53 21.67 0.21
C THR A 35 -31.29 22.56 0.11
N LYS A 36 -30.62 22.74 1.24
CA LYS A 36 -29.15 22.69 1.25
C LYS A 36 -28.82 21.25 1.59
N ASP A 37 -28.08 20.56 0.72
CA ASP A 37 -27.42 19.29 1.03
C ASP A 37 -26.39 19.53 2.14
N VAL A 38 -26.88 19.72 3.37
CA VAL A 38 -26.09 19.55 4.57
C VAL A 38 -26.16 18.06 4.83
N THR A 39 -25.18 17.32 4.34
CA THR A 39 -24.93 15.99 4.87
C THR A 39 -24.61 16.19 6.36
N ILE A 40 -25.60 16.01 7.24
CA ILE A 40 -25.40 16.08 8.68
C ILE A 40 -24.49 14.90 9.01
N GLN A 41 -23.18 15.13 9.04
CA GLN A 41 -22.23 14.16 9.57
C GLN A 41 -22.50 14.07 11.07
N ILE A 42 -23.19 13.00 11.49
CA ILE A 42 -23.50 12.75 12.89
C ILE A 42 -22.16 12.54 13.60
N GLU A 43 -21.84 13.47 14.51
CA GLU A 43 -20.66 13.38 15.35
C GLU A 43 -20.86 12.23 16.35
N GLN A 44 -19.99 11.23 16.29
CA GLN A 44 -20.00 10.09 17.18
C GLN A 44 -19.02 10.32 18.32
N GLN A 45 -19.42 9.96 19.53
CA GLN A 45 -18.50 9.83 20.66
C GLN A 45 -18.20 8.35 20.89
N ILE A 46 -16.93 7.98 20.74
CA ILE A 46 -16.43 6.62 20.89
C ILE A 46 -15.56 6.58 22.14
N LYS A 47 -15.86 5.66 23.04
CA LYS A 47 -14.97 5.30 24.14
C LYS A 47 -14.52 3.86 23.94
N GLY A 48 -13.22 3.63 24.00
CA GLY A 48 -12.67 2.31 23.71
C GLY A 48 -11.23 2.15 24.16
N THR A 49 -10.65 1.01 23.79
CA THR A 49 -9.27 0.64 24.08
C THR A 49 -8.48 0.57 22.78
N ILE A 50 -7.27 1.14 22.79
CA ILE A 50 -6.34 1.09 21.65
C ILE A 50 -5.92 -0.37 21.44
N LYS A 51 -6.17 -0.92 20.25
CA LYS A 51 -5.73 -2.26 19.86
C LYS A 51 -4.30 -2.24 19.35
N ASN A 52 -4.04 -1.38 18.37
CA ASN A 52 -2.73 -1.16 17.77
C ASN A 52 -2.66 0.23 17.14
N ILE A 53 -1.43 0.64 16.82
CA ILE A 53 -1.11 1.90 16.16
C ILE A 53 -0.66 1.55 14.74
N VAL A 54 -1.28 2.15 13.72
CA VAL A 54 -1.07 1.76 12.32
C VAL A 54 -1.00 3.02 11.46
N GLY A 55 0.18 3.26 10.88
CA GLY A 55 0.43 4.41 10.01
C GLY A 55 -0.01 5.73 10.67
N ASP A 56 -0.86 6.46 9.98
CA ASP A 56 -1.37 7.77 10.41
C ASP A 56 -2.61 7.68 11.32
N GLY A 57 -2.74 6.63 12.14
CA GLY A 57 -3.92 6.43 12.98
C GLY A 57 -3.79 5.30 14.00
N ILE A 58 -4.93 4.96 14.60
CA ILE A 58 -5.06 3.85 15.57
C ILE A 58 -6.31 3.03 15.32
N ASN A 59 -6.24 1.74 15.63
CA ASN A 59 -7.44 0.92 15.77
C ASN A 59 -7.90 0.91 17.22
N VAL A 60 -9.20 1.11 17.41
CA VAL A 60 -9.84 1.17 18.72
C VAL A 60 -10.95 0.13 18.78
N LYS A 61 -10.93 -0.70 19.83
CA LYS A 61 -12.09 -1.52 20.19
C LYS A 61 -13.02 -0.68 21.05
N GLY A 62 -14.18 -0.30 20.51
CA GLY A 62 -15.19 0.43 21.25
C GLY A 62 -15.78 -0.39 22.39
N LYS A 63 -16.25 0.29 23.44
CA LYS A 63 -16.99 -0.36 24.54
C LYS A 63 -18.34 -0.95 24.09
N ASP A 64 -18.82 -0.53 22.92
CA ASP A 64 -19.98 -1.11 22.25
C ASP A 64 -19.65 -2.39 21.47
N GLY A 65 -18.39 -2.86 21.53
CA GLY A 65 -17.93 -4.06 20.85
C GLY A 65 -17.53 -3.86 19.39
N LYS A 66 -17.70 -2.66 18.80
CA LYS A 66 -17.33 -2.39 17.41
C LYS A 66 -15.86 -2.05 17.25
N ASN A 67 -15.34 -2.25 16.05
CA ASN A 67 -13.98 -1.87 15.69
C ASN A 67 -14.02 -0.50 15.00
N TYR A 68 -13.06 0.36 15.33
CA TYR A 68 -12.95 1.70 14.76
C TYR A 68 -11.52 1.95 14.31
N PHE A 69 -11.35 2.58 13.16
CA PHE A 69 -10.08 3.20 12.78
C PHE A 69 -10.19 4.72 12.95
N ILE A 70 -9.30 5.28 13.75
CA ILE A 70 -9.26 6.71 14.03
C ILE A 70 -8.06 7.32 13.30
N GLY A 71 -8.33 8.12 12.27
CA GLY A 71 -7.28 8.77 11.48
C GLY A 71 -6.77 10.05 12.14
N PHE A 72 -5.44 10.25 12.14
CA PHE A 72 -4.75 11.40 12.72
C PHE A 72 -4.32 12.46 11.71
N HIS A 73 -4.67 12.33 10.44
CA HIS A 73 -4.32 13.26 9.35
C HIS A 73 -4.57 14.75 9.65
N LYS A 74 -5.52 15.06 10.55
CA LYS A 74 -5.84 16.43 10.97
C LYS A 74 -5.13 16.89 12.25
N PHE A 75 -4.35 16.05 12.91
CA PHE A 75 -3.52 16.41 14.06
C PHE A 75 -2.11 16.75 13.58
N SER A 76 -1.32 17.46 14.39
CA SER A 76 0.10 17.68 14.10
C SER A 76 0.97 16.56 14.66
N GLU A 77 2.15 16.37 14.09
CA GLU A 77 3.14 15.38 14.56
C GLU A 77 3.46 15.59 16.04
N ASP A 78 3.73 16.83 16.45
CA ASP A 78 3.92 17.23 17.85
C ASP A 78 2.78 16.78 18.78
N GLN A 79 1.54 16.82 18.32
CA GLN A 79 0.40 16.37 19.12
C GLN A 79 0.42 14.85 19.26
N ILE A 80 0.63 14.14 18.16
CA ILE A 80 0.65 12.67 18.12
C ILE A 80 1.79 12.14 18.99
N GLU A 81 2.99 12.72 18.89
CA GLU A 81 4.13 12.38 19.74
C GLU A 81 3.83 12.60 21.22
N LYS A 82 3.23 13.75 21.58
CA LYS A 82 2.84 14.06 22.97
C LYS A 82 1.79 13.12 23.53
N MET A 83 0.93 12.55 22.69
CA MET A 83 -0.05 11.56 23.16
C MET A 83 0.68 10.32 23.70
N ASN A 84 1.83 9.93 23.12
CA ASN A 84 2.59 8.73 23.51
C ASN A 84 1.65 7.53 23.74
N LEU A 85 0.93 7.20 22.66
CA LEU A 85 -0.10 6.17 22.60
C LEU A 85 0.54 4.79 22.73
N VAL A 86 -0.09 3.92 23.52
CA VAL A 86 0.34 2.54 23.70
C VAL A 86 -0.90 1.64 23.66
N GLU A 87 -0.74 0.44 23.12
CA GLU A 87 -1.78 -0.59 23.10
C GLU A 87 -2.33 -0.87 24.50
N GLY A 88 -3.63 -1.19 24.58
CA GLY A 88 -4.33 -1.47 25.83
C GLY A 88 -4.79 -0.23 26.60
N GLN A 89 -4.46 0.99 26.18
CA GLN A 89 -4.88 2.22 26.86
C GLN A 89 -6.29 2.67 26.45
N GLU A 90 -7.03 3.24 27.39
CA GLU A 90 -8.35 3.83 27.11
C GLU A 90 -8.23 5.19 26.40
N ILE A 91 -9.08 5.41 25.41
CA ILE A 91 -9.21 6.68 24.69
C ILE A 91 -10.69 7.03 24.48
N THR A 92 -10.98 8.33 24.42
CA THR A 92 -12.28 8.84 23.97
C THR A 92 -12.09 9.71 22.74
N VAL A 93 -12.87 9.45 21.70
CA VAL A 93 -12.80 10.12 20.41
C VAL A 93 -14.16 10.71 20.10
N GLU A 94 -14.18 11.96 19.65
CA GLU A 94 -15.33 12.58 19.00
C GLU A 94 -14.95 12.81 17.53
N GLY A 95 -15.87 12.54 16.60
CA GLY A 95 -15.59 12.69 15.18
C GLY A 95 -16.71 12.23 14.26
N SER A 96 -16.53 12.43 12.97
CA SER A 96 -17.49 12.00 11.96
C SER A 96 -17.13 10.65 11.34
N VAL A 97 -18.15 9.88 11.00
CA VAL A 97 -17.99 8.61 10.27
C VAL A 97 -17.69 8.90 8.80
N LEU A 98 -16.67 8.24 8.28
CA LEU A 98 -16.30 8.24 6.86
C LEU A 98 -16.81 6.98 6.16
N LYS A 99 -17.07 7.09 4.86
CA LYS A 99 -17.52 5.95 4.04
C LYS A 99 -16.37 5.06 3.59
N ASP A 100 -15.24 5.68 3.30
CA ASP A 100 -14.05 5.02 2.78
C ASP A 100 -12.77 5.70 3.29
N TYR A 101 -11.64 5.01 3.12
CA TYR A 101 -10.33 5.53 3.53
C TYR A 101 -9.89 6.75 2.73
N ALA A 102 -10.35 6.91 1.49
CA ALA A 102 -9.98 8.03 0.64
C ALA A 102 -10.58 9.36 1.13
N GLU A 103 -11.65 9.32 1.93
CA GLU A 103 -12.23 10.50 2.61
C GLU A 103 -11.33 11.06 3.72
N PHE A 104 -10.34 10.30 4.25
CA PHE A 104 -9.32 10.86 5.14
C PHE A 104 -8.42 11.87 4.43
N TYR A 105 -8.15 11.62 3.14
CA TYR A 105 -7.31 12.47 2.32
C TYR A 105 -8.12 13.65 1.78
N THR A 106 -8.21 14.69 2.61
CA THR A 106 -8.82 15.99 2.29
C THR A 106 -7.80 16.97 1.72
N PHE A 107 -8.25 18.09 1.15
CA PHE A 107 -7.34 19.12 0.67
C PHE A 107 -6.46 19.71 1.78
N GLU A 108 -6.99 19.88 3.00
CA GLU A 108 -6.17 20.37 4.12
C GLU A 108 -5.05 19.38 4.50
N VAL A 109 -5.25 18.07 4.30
CA VAL A 109 -4.19 17.07 4.49
C VAL A 109 -3.15 17.18 3.38
N TYR A 110 -3.58 17.25 2.12
CA TYR A 110 -2.68 17.46 0.98
C TYR A 110 -1.82 18.74 1.15
N LYS A 111 -2.45 19.82 1.60
CA LYS A 111 -1.83 21.13 1.81
C LYS A 111 -0.71 21.11 2.85
N LYS A 112 -0.73 20.20 3.83
CA LYS A 112 0.37 20.05 4.81
C LYS A 112 1.69 19.64 4.16
N GLY A 113 1.64 18.92 3.04
CA GLY A 113 2.82 18.52 2.27
C GLY A 113 3.33 19.58 1.29
N LEU A 114 2.65 20.72 1.16
CA LEU A 114 3.07 21.79 0.25
C LEU A 114 4.14 22.68 0.91
N PRO A 115 5.11 23.21 0.12
CA PRO A 115 6.01 24.25 0.60
C PRO A 115 5.22 25.44 1.17
N LYS A 116 5.74 26.06 2.24
CA LYS A 116 5.05 27.15 2.96
C LYS A 116 4.89 28.41 2.10
N GLU A 117 5.70 28.52 1.06
CA GLU A 117 5.76 29.65 0.13
C GLU A 117 4.70 29.59 -0.97
N VAL A 118 3.93 28.49 -1.08
CA VAL A 118 2.83 28.40 -2.07
C VAL A 118 1.83 29.52 -1.82
N THR A 119 1.55 30.30 -2.86
CA THR A 119 0.70 31.48 -2.73
C THR A 119 -0.76 31.10 -2.46
N ALA A 120 -1.50 32.01 -1.82
CA ALA A 120 -2.95 31.83 -1.60
C ALA A 120 -3.75 31.70 -2.90
N GLU A 121 -3.26 32.26 -4.01
CA GLU A 121 -3.88 32.10 -5.33
C GLU A 121 -3.70 30.67 -5.86
N ASP A 122 -2.47 30.15 -5.80
CA ASP A 122 -2.19 28.80 -6.27
C ASP A 122 -2.79 27.73 -5.35
N LEU A 123 -2.87 27.98 -4.04
CA LEU A 123 -3.62 27.12 -3.11
C LEU A 123 -5.08 26.97 -3.53
N LYS A 124 -5.75 28.06 -3.95
CA LYS A 124 -7.13 27.98 -4.43
C LYS A 124 -7.26 27.18 -5.73
N LYS A 125 -6.28 27.30 -6.64
CA LYS A 125 -6.25 26.48 -7.87
C LYS A 125 -6.08 25.00 -7.54
N LEU A 126 -5.14 24.69 -6.65
CA LEU A 126 -4.87 23.33 -6.19
C LEU A 126 -6.10 22.73 -5.48
N GLU A 127 -6.83 23.50 -4.67
CA GLU A 127 -8.06 23.05 -4.00
C GLU A 127 -9.16 22.68 -5.01
N SER A 128 -9.32 23.51 -6.05
CA SER A 128 -10.26 23.24 -7.15
C SER A 128 -9.87 21.96 -7.90
N MET A 129 -8.61 21.83 -8.30
CA MET A 129 -8.09 20.65 -9.00
C MET A 129 -8.22 19.39 -8.15
N PHE A 130 -7.92 19.48 -6.84
CA PHE A 130 -8.08 18.37 -5.90
C PHE A 130 -9.53 17.89 -5.81
N THR A 131 -10.48 18.83 -5.76
CA THR A 131 -11.91 18.51 -5.75
C THR A 131 -12.35 17.81 -7.04
N GLU A 132 -11.82 18.26 -8.18
CA GLU A 132 -12.07 17.61 -9.48
C GLU A 132 -11.47 16.20 -9.55
N ILE A 133 -10.25 15.99 -9.03
CA ILE A 133 -9.64 14.66 -8.91
C ILE A 133 -10.54 13.71 -8.11
N LYS A 134 -11.01 14.13 -6.93
CA LYS A 134 -11.91 13.32 -6.10
C LYS A 134 -13.21 12.96 -6.83
N LYS A 135 -13.67 13.81 -7.74
CA LYS A 135 -14.82 13.50 -8.61
C LYS A 135 -14.45 12.48 -9.69
N PHE A 136 -13.32 12.65 -10.38
CA PHE A 136 -12.87 11.71 -11.41
C PHE A 136 -12.55 10.32 -10.86
N GLU A 137 -11.98 10.23 -9.64
CA GLU A 137 -11.75 8.97 -8.95
C GLU A 137 -13.07 8.21 -8.71
N LYS A 138 -14.13 8.90 -8.29
CA LYS A 138 -15.47 8.30 -8.10
C LYS A 138 -16.12 7.87 -9.41
N GLU A 139 -15.76 8.51 -10.52
CA GLU A 139 -16.22 8.18 -11.87
C GLU A 139 -15.29 7.17 -12.57
N GLU A 140 -14.25 6.67 -11.89
CA GLU A 140 -13.23 5.75 -12.43
C GLU A 140 -12.52 6.29 -13.69
N LYS A 141 -12.39 7.61 -13.82
CA LYS A 141 -11.73 8.30 -14.95
C LYS A 141 -10.24 8.53 -14.70
N TYR A 142 -9.48 7.44 -14.62
CA TYR A 142 -8.07 7.48 -14.20
C TYR A 142 -7.14 8.31 -15.12
N ASP A 143 -7.37 8.31 -16.44
CA ASP A 143 -6.60 9.15 -17.37
C ASP A 143 -6.75 10.66 -17.08
N GLU A 144 -7.94 11.09 -16.64
CA GLU A 144 -8.18 12.49 -16.28
C GLU A 144 -7.59 12.84 -14.91
N VAL A 145 -7.58 11.87 -13.98
CA VAL A 145 -6.88 11.99 -12.70
C VAL A 145 -5.38 12.21 -12.92
N GLU A 146 -4.75 11.41 -13.79
CA GLU A 146 -3.32 11.54 -14.11
C GLU A 146 -2.98 12.91 -14.71
N LYS A 147 -3.76 13.37 -15.70
CA LYS A 147 -3.58 14.70 -16.30
C LYS A 147 -3.71 15.82 -15.27
N MET A 148 -4.64 15.69 -14.32
CA MET A 148 -4.86 16.69 -13.29
C MET A 148 -3.71 16.70 -12.27
N TYR A 149 -3.21 15.54 -11.85
CA TYR A 149 -2.01 15.47 -11.00
C TYR A 149 -0.79 16.09 -11.69
N ALA A 150 -0.57 15.82 -12.98
CA ALA A 150 0.50 16.47 -13.75
C ALA A 150 0.32 17.99 -13.86
N ALA A 151 -0.92 18.49 -13.91
CA ALA A 151 -1.21 19.92 -13.88
C ALA A 151 -0.94 20.54 -12.50
N MET A 152 -1.32 19.86 -11.42
CA MET A 152 -1.02 20.27 -10.05
C MET A 152 0.49 20.31 -9.80
N GLU A 153 1.23 19.31 -10.28
CA GLU A 153 2.69 19.26 -10.18
C GLU A 153 3.35 20.48 -10.85
N LYS A 154 2.88 20.90 -12.03
CA LYS A 154 3.38 22.12 -12.68
C LYS A 154 3.22 23.38 -11.82
N ILE A 155 2.19 23.42 -10.98
CA ILE A 155 1.96 24.51 -10.02
C ILE A 155 2.91 24.38 -8.82
N THR A 156 3.05 23.19 -8.24
CA THR A 156 3.80 22.99 -6.99
C THR A 156 5.31 22.93 -7.19
N LYS A 157 5.78 22.38 -8.31
CA LYS A 157 7.19 22.11 -8.59
C LYS A 157 8.11 23.32 -8.45
N PRO A 158 7.78 24.54 -8.92
CA PRO A 158 8.62 25.71 -8.68
C PRO A 158 8.85 25.98 -7.18
N TYR A 159 7.83 25.79 -6.35
CA TYR A 159 7.92 25.97 -4.90
C TYR A 159 8.75 24.84 -4.25
N VAL A 160 8.59 23.60 -4.72
CA VAL A 160 9.41 22.46 -4.26
C VAL A 160 10.88 22.69 -4.59
N LEU A 161 11.21 23.07 -5.82
CA LEU A 161 12.59 23.35 -6.23
C LEU A 161 13.20 24.55 -5.50
N ALA A 162 12.40 25.57 -5.18
CA ALA A 162 12.85 26.74 -4.42
C ALA A 162 13.15 26.41 -2.95
N SER A 163 12.35 25.53 -2.34
CA SER A 163 12.52 25.08 -0.96
C SER A 163 13.55 23.93 -0.83
N TRP A 164 13.86 23.25 -1.94
CA TRP A 164 14.77 22.11 -1.94
C TRP A 164 16.22 22.48 -1.58
N GLN A 165 16.68 21.87 -0.48
CA GLN A 165 18.06 21.88 -0.03
C GLN A 165 18.70 20.53 -0.36
N PRO A 166 19.51 20.42 -1.42
CA PRO A 166 20.21 19.19 -1.74
C PRO A 166 21.18 18.85 -0.59
N VAL A 167 21.23 17.56 -0.23
CA VAL A 167 22.24 17.04 0.70
C VAL A 167 23.65 17.19 0.12
N SER A 168 24.70 16.97 0.92
CA SER A 168 26.05 16.94 0.34
C SER A 168 26.23 15.70 -0.53
N PHE A 169 27.17 15.75 -1.48
CA PHE A 169 27.55 14.56 -2.27
C PHE A 169 27.96 13.40 -1.35
N GLU A 170 28.67 13.70 -0.27
CA GLU A 170 29.11 12.69 0.69
C GLU A 170 27.92 12.04 1.41
N GLN A 171 26.89 12.79 1.80
CA GLN A 171 25.65 12.24 2.37
C GLN A 171 24.87 11.43 1.32
N TYR A 172 24.68 11.99 0.13
CA TYR A 172 24.00 11.32 -0.98
C TYR A 172 24.64 9.96 -1.31
N LEU A 173 25.97 9.87 -1.27
CA LEU A 173 26.68 8.63 -1.53
C LEU A 173 26.62 7.63 -0.36
N ASP A 174 26.52 8.13 0.88
CA ASP A 174 26.42 7.30 2.09
C ASP A 174 25.04 6.62 2.19
N GLU A 175 23.98 7.23 1.65
CA GLU A 175 22.63 6.63 1.56
C GLU A 175 22.62 5.30 0.79
N TYR A 176 23.62 5.03 -0.05
CA TYR A 176 23.75 3.72 -0.70
C TYR A 176 24.29 2.62 0.24
N GLY A 177 24.88 2.96 1.39
CA GLY A 177 25.35 1.96 2.36
C GLY A 177 26.68 1.27 2.01
N PHE A 178 27.47 1.79 1.06
CA PHE A 178 28.76 1.20 0.68
C PHE A 178 29.72 1.05 1.86
N SER A 179 29.70 2.01 2.79
CA SER A 179 30.53 2.03 4.00
C SER A 179 30.21 0.83 4.92
N GLU A 180 28.95 0.43 5.02
CA GLU A 180 28.49 -0.70 5.85
C GLU A 180 29.04 -2.05 5.37
N LYS A 181 29.36 -2.16 4.08
CA LYS A 181 29.92 -3.37 3.46
C LYS A 181 31.41 -3.24 3.10
N ASN A 182 32.08 -2.19 3.57
CA ASN A 182 33.49 -1.89 3.27
C ASN A 182 33.81 -1.76 1.77
N ILE A 183 32.84 -1.35 0.95
CA ILE A 183 33.03 -1.14 -0.49
C ILE A 183 33.64 0.24 -0.71
N VAL A 184 34.82 0.28 -1.35
CA VAL A 184 35.58 1.51 -1.54
C VAL A 184 35.52 1.96 -2.98
N ILE A 185 34.79 3.05 -3.23
CA ILE A 185 34.77 3.71 -4.54
C ILE A 185 36.12 4.35 -4.82
N LYS A 186 36.71 4.04 -5.98
CA LYS A 186 37.99 4.59 -6.43
C LYS A 186 37.97 6.12 -6.39
N ALA A 187 39.03 6.72 -5.88
CA ALA A 187 39.12 8.17 -5.71
C ALA A 187 38.88 8.98 -7.01
N SER A 188 39.31 8.45 -8.16
CA SER A 188 39.07 9.06 -9.48
C SER A 188 37.59 9.05 -9.87
N GLU A 189 36.90 7.94 -9.64
CA GLU A 189 35.48 7.78 -9.95
C GLU A 189 34.62 8.55 -8.94
N LYS A 190 34.99 8.57 -7.65
CA LYS A 190 34.35 9.42 -6.63
C LYS A 190 34.39 10.91 -7.01
N LYS A 191 35.50 11.38 -7.59
CA LYS A 191 35.62 12.76 -8.09
C LYS A 191 34.71 13.01 -9.30
N GLN A 192 34.58 12.03 -10.21
CA GLN A 192 33.67 12.14 -11.35
C GLN A 192 32.20 12.16 -10.92
N LEU A 193 31.80 11.21 -10.07
CA LEU A 193 30.46 11.13 -9.47
C LEU A 193 30.08 12.44 -8.78
N LYS A 194 31.01 13.05 -8.02
CA LYS A 194 30.78 14.36 -7.39
C LYS A 194 30.48 15.46 -8.41
N GLY A 195 31.25 15.51 -9.50
CA GLY A 195 31.03 16.49 -10.57
C GLY A 195 29.68 16.30 -11.26
N ILE A 196 29.28 15.06 -11.52
CA ILE A 196 27.98 14.72 -12.10
C ILE A 196 26.85 15.11 -11.16
N TYR A 197 26.96 14.79 -9.87
CA TYR A 197 25.98 15.15 -8.83
C TYR A 197 25.77 16.67 -8.76
N GLU A 198 26.85 17.45 -8.71
CA GLU A 198 26.77 18.91 -8.65
C GLU A 198 26.16 19.52 -9.92
N GLU A 199 26.36 18.89 -11.08
CA GLU A 199 25.74 19.28 -12.35
C GLU A 199 24.25 18.91 -12.38
N TRP A 200 23.89 17.71 -11.95
CA TRP A 200 22.51 17.25 -11.80
C TRP A 200 21.69 18.21 -10.92
N VAL A 201 22.18 18.53 -9.72
CA VAL A 201 21.53 19.48 -8.81
C VAL A 201 21.29 20.85 -9.46
N LYS A 202 22.25 21.35 -10.26
CA LYS A 202 22.09 22.62 -10.98
C LYS A 202 21.02 22.54 -12.07
N LEU A 203 20.93 21.42 -12.78
CA LEU A 203 19.95 21.21 -13.85
C LEU A 203 18.53 21.07 -13.27
N GLU A 204 18.37 20.34 -12.18
CA GLU A 204 17.11 20.21 -11.44
C GLU A 204 16.61 21.58 -10.96
N LYS A 205 17.47 22.36 -10.30
CA LYS A 205 17.12 23.72 -9.85
C LYS A 205 16.79 24.67 -11.00
N ALA A 206 17.30 24.40 -12.20
CA ALA A 206 16.98 25.14 -13.41
C ALA A 206 15.74 24.60 -14.15
N GLY A 207 15.08 23.55 -13.64
CA GLY A 207 13.93 22.90 -14.26
C GLY A 207 14.24 22.18 -15.57
N LYS A 208 15.48 21.70 -15.76
CA LYS A 208 15.95 21.03 -16.98
C LYS A 208 16.00 19.50 -16.79
N GLU A 209 14.85 18.90 -16.56
CA GLU A 209 14.70 17.49 -16.18
C GLU A 209 15.36 16.52 -17.16
N ASP A 210 15.09 16.62 -18.46
CA ASP A 210 15.67 15.69 -19.44
C ASP A 210 17.20 15.63 -19.35
N LYS A 211 17.84 16.80 -19.16
CA LYS A 211 19.30 16.88 -19.00
C LYS A 211 19.77 16.43 -17.63
N ALA A 212 18.96 16.65 -16.59
CA ALA A 212 19.24 16.16 -15.26
C ALA A 212 19.20 14.61 -15.24
N GLN A 213 18.23 14.00 -15.93
CA GLN A 213 18.12 12.57 -16.09
C GLN A 213 19.33 11.99 -16.85
N GLU A 214 19.76 12.60 -17.95
CA GLU A 214 20.98 12.20 -18.66
C GLU A 214 22.20 12.16 -17.71
N LYS A 215 22.31 13.13 -16.79
CA LYS A 215 23.38 13.13 -15.77
C LYS A 215 23.25 12.00 -14.77
N MET A 216 22.03 11.67 -14.33
CA MET A 216 21.83 10.54 -13.44
C MET A 216 22.12 9.20 -14.12
N ASP A 217 21.83 9.06 -15.42
CA ASP A 217 22.21 7.88 -16.19
C ASP A 217 23.76 7.74 -16.27
N GLU A 218 24.47 8.85 -16.50
CA GLU A 218 25.94 8.90 -16.43
C GLU A 218 26.45 8.50 -15.03
N PHE A 219 25.79 9.00 -13.97
CA PHE A 219 26.12 8.69 -12.58
C PHE A 219 26.01 7.19 -12.30
N TYR A 220 24.86 6.60 -12.63
CA TYR A 220 24.60 5.17 -12.39
C TYR A 220 25.50 4.26 -13.21
N LYS A 221 25.86 4.65 -14.44
CA LYS A 221 26.81 3.89 -15.25
C LYS A 221 28.19 3.75 -14.58
N ILE A 222 28.65 4.78 -13.86
CA ILE A 222 29.91 4.72 -13.09
C ILE A 222 29.70 3.95 -11.78
N LEU A 223 28.54 4.11 -11.15
CA LEU A 223 28.26 3.51 -9.84
C LEU A 223 27.92 2.01 -9.92
N GLN A 224 27.39 1.52 -11.04
CA GLN A 224 26.85 0.17 -11.19
C GLN A 224 27.79 -0.94 -10.69
N PRO A 225 29.10 -0.96 -11.00
CA PRO A 225 29.98 -2.02 -10.51
C PRO A 225 30.05 -2.11 -8.98
N TYR A 226 29.88 -0.99 -8.28
CA TYR A 226 29.86 -0.95 -6.82
C TYR A 226 28.50 -1.38 -6.27
N LEU A 227 27.41 -1.07 -6.97
CA LEU A 227 26.08 -1.57 -6.63
C LEU A 227 26.01 -3.09 -6.78
N ASP A 228 26.63 -3.65 -7.83
CA ASP A 228 26.72 -5.09 -8.04
C ASP A 228 27.55 -5.79 -6.95
N GLU A 229 28.57 -5.13 -6.41
CA GLU A 229 29.35 -5.63 -5.27
C GLU A 229 28.59 -5.49 -3.94
N LEU A 230 27.79 -4.43 -3.79
CA LEU A 230 26.99 -4.15 -2.61
C LEU A 230 25.79 -5.08 -2.48
N TYR A 231 25.16 -5.40 -3.61
CA TYR A 231 24.02 -6.29 -3.74
C TYR A 231 24.38 -7.45 -4.66
N PRO A 232 25.33 -8.31 -4.24
CA PRO A 232 25.70 -9.46 -5.06
C PRO A 232 24.49 -10.39 -5.17
N PRO A 233 24.36 -11.12 -6.30
CA PRO A 233 23.36 -12.17 -6.41
C PRO A 233 23.43 -13.12 -5.22
N THR A 234 22.29 -13.35 -4.57
CA THR A 234 22.21 -14.30 -3.46
C THR A 234 22.73 -15.67 -3.93
N PRO A 235 23.64 -16.32 -3.21
CA PRO A 235 24.04 -17.69 -3.52
C PRO A 235 22.82 -18.62 -3.53
N PHE A 236 22.82 -19.62 -4.41
CA PHE A 236 21.68 -20.56 -4.52
C PHE A 236 21.34 -21.21 -3.18
N ASP A 237 22.33 -21.63 -2.40
CA ASP A 237 22.09 -22.32 -1.13
C ASP A 237 21.40 -21.39 -0.11
N GLU A 238 21.83 -20.13 0.01
CA GLU A 238 21.18 -19.11 0.85
C GLU A 238 19.76 -18.77 0.36
N TYR A 239 19.58 -18.70 -0.96
CA TYR A 239 18.26 -18.49 -1.56
C TYR A 239 17.30 -19.62 -1.20
N MET A 240 17.76 -20.87 -1.27
CA MET A 240 16.96 -22.04 -0.94
C MET A 240 16.67 -22.18 0.56
N GLU A 241 17.60 -21.78 1.44
CA GLU A 241 17.37 -21.76 2.89
C GLU A 241 16.17 -20.90 3.27
N SER A 242 15.97 -19.76 2.60
CA SER A 242 14.84 -18.85 2.86
C SER A 242 13.47 -19.42 2.48
N MET A 243 13.43 -20.47 1.66
CA MET A 243 12.18 -21.05 1.14
C MET A 243 11.58 -22.13 2.03
N GLU A 244 12.32 -22.64 3.02
CA GLU A 244 11.85 -23.68 3.97
C GLU A 244 11.20 -24.91 3.31
N VAL A 245 11.73 -25.33 2.16
CA VAL A 245 11.24 -26.44 1.34
C VAL A 245 12.07 -27.71 1.54
N ASP A 246 11.40 -28.86 1.59
CA ASP A 246 12.04 -30.18 1.65
C ASP A 246 12.05 -30.81 0.25
N ILE A 247 13.23 -30.83 -0.39
CA ILE A 247 13.39 -31.15 -1.81
C ILE A 247 14.40 -32.29 -2.01
N PRO A 248 14.10 -33.29 -2.86
CA PRO A 248 15.06 -34.33 -3.25
C PRO A 248 16.34 -33.74 -3.90
N ALA A 249 17.50 -34.36 -3.63
CA ALA A 249 18.79 -33.89 -4.13
C ALA A 249 18.87 -33.74 -5.67
N GLU A 250 18.17 -34.62 -6.40
CA GLU A 250 18.07 -34.54 -7.87
C GLU A 250 17.40 -33.23 -8.32
N VAL A 251 16.30 -32.87 -7.65
CA VAL A 251 15.54 -31.65 -7.95
C VAL A 251 16.31 -30.42 -7.50
N MET A 252 17.01 -30.49 -6.38
CA MET A 252 17.92 -29.42 -5.91
C MET A 252 18.99 -29.10 -6.96
N THR A 253 19.58 -30.12 -7.58
CA THR A 253 20.58 -29.95 -8.65
C THR A 253 19.98 -29.28 -9.89
N LYS A 254 18.74 -29.66 -10.25
CA LYS A 254 18.01 -29.03 -11.36
C LYS A 254 17.72 -27.56 -11.06
N LEU A 255 17.17 -27.25 -9.89
CA LEU A 255 16.87 -25.89 -9.46
C LEU A 255 18.12 -25.00 -9.43
N LYS A 256 19.25 -25.51 -8.93
CA LYS A 256 20.53 -24.80 -8.96
C LYS A 256 20.95 -24.40 -10.37
N THR A 257 20.83 -25.34 -11.30
CA THR A 257 21.19 -25.10 -12.70
C THR A 257 20.31 -24.04 -13.34
N ILE A 258 19.00 -24.04 -13.04
CA ILE A 258 18.06 -23.03 -13.55
C ILE A 258 18.39 -21.67 -12.93
N TYR A 259 18.56 -21.62 -11.61
CA TYR A 259 18.88 -20.40 -10.84
C TYR A 259 20.14 -19.71 -11.36
N GLU A 260 21.25 -20.45 -11.53
CA GLU A 260 22.51 -19.89 -12.02
C GLU A 260 22.39 -19.34 -13.46
N LYS A 261 21.57 -19.98 -14.30
CA LYS A 261 21.27 -19.47 -15.65
C LYS A 261 20.38 -18.22 -15.61
N ALA A 262 19.40 -18.18 -14.71
CA ALA A 262 18.50 -17.05 -14.55
C ALA A 262 19.29 -15.81 -14.09
N GLN A 263 20.10 -15.97 -13.05
CA GLN A 263 21.03 -14.93 -12.56
C GLN A 263 21.98 -14.42 -13.66
N LYS A 264 22.45 -15.32 -14.52
CA LYS A 264 23.26 -14.91 -15.68
C LYS A 264 22.44 -14.11 -16.70
N ALA A 265 21.22 -14.55 -17.02
CA ALA A 265 20.34 -13.83 -17.94
C ALA A 265 20.00 -12.43 -17.41
N ASP A 266 19.74 -12.30 -16.11
CA ASP A 266 19.55 -11.02 -15.43
C ASP A 266 20.76 -10.11 -15.59
N LYS A 267 21.96 -10.63 -15.29
CA LYS A 267 23.21 -9.88 -15.45
C LYS A 267 23.49 -9.44 -16.89
N ASP A 268 23.12 -10.28 -17.86
CA ASP A 268 23.26 -9.99 -19.29
C ASP A 268 22.12 -9.09 -19.83
N ASN A 269 21.21 -8.62 -18.96
CA ASN A 269 19.99 -7.85 -19.30
C ASN A 269 19.07 -8.55 -20.32
N ASN A 270 19.07 -9.89 -20.32
CA ASN A 270 18.19 -10.69 -21.18
C ASN A 270 16.90 -11.03 -20.43
N MET A 271 15.99 -10.05 -20.33
CA MET A 271 14.75 -10.15 -19.57
C MET A 271 13.86 -11.32 -20.03
N GLU A 272 13.72 -11.56 -21.34
CA GLU A 272 12.88 -12.64 -21.86
C GLU A 272 13.37 -14.03 -21.41
N LEU A 273 14.69 -14.26 -21.49
CA LEU A 273 15.27 -15.51 -21.03
C LEU A 273 15.20 -15.65 -19.51
N SER A 274 15.40 -14.55 -18.77
CA SER A 274 15.29 -14.54 -17.32
C SER A 274 13.88 -14.92 -16.87
N ASP A 275 12.85 -14.26 -17.42
CA ASP A 275 11.44 -14.54 -17.12
C ASP A 275 11.10 -16.01 -17.37
N GLN A 276 11.58 -16.57 -18.48
CA GLN A 276 11.38 -17.97 -18.80
C GLN A 276 12.04 -18.90 -17.76
N LEU A 277 13.29 -18.64 -17.38
CA LEU A 277 14.03 -19.47 -16.44
C LEU A 277 13.47 -19.38 -15.03
N TRP A 278 13.07 -18.20 -14.58
CA TRP A 278 12.38 -18.05 -13.30
C TRP A 278 11.01 -18.74 -13.31
N GLY A 279 10.28 -18.68 -14.43
CA GLY A 279 9.07 -19.49 -14.63
C GLY A 279 9.33 -20.99 -14.44
N GLU A 280 10.34 -21.54 -15.13
CA GLU A 280 10.72 -22.96 -14.98
C GLU A 280 11.15 -23.28 -13.54
N PHE A 281 11.90 -22.40 -12.89
CA PHE A 281 12.30 -22.55 -11.50
C PHE A 281 11.07 -22.73 -10.59
N TYR A 282 10.10 -21.82 -10.71
CA TYR A 282 8.88 -21.86 -9.91
C TYR A 282 8.01 -23.07 -10.22
N GLU A 283 7.90 -23.49 -11.48
CA GLU A 283 7.18 -24.72 -11.84
C GLU A 283 7.80 -25.97 -11.18
N VAL A 284 9.12 -26.06 -11.13
CA VAL A 284 9.84 -27.20 -10.54
C VAL A 284 9.72 -27.21 -9.01
N ILE A 285 9.81 -26.06 -8.35
CA ILE A 285 9.82 -25.97 -6.89
C ILE A 285 8.41 -25.97 -6.27
N ASN A 286 7.38 -25.51 -7.00
CA ASN A 286 6.03 -25.31 -6.47
C ASN A 286 5.44 -26.55 -5.73
N PRO A 287 5.62 -27.80 -6.22
CA PRO A 287 5.10 -28.98 -5.53
C PRO A 287 5.65 -29.24 -4.12
N TYR A 288 6.78 -28.61 -3.78
CA TYR A 288 7.49 -28.80 -2.50
C TYR A 288 7.09 -27.79 -1.43
N PHE A 289 6.37 -26.72 -1.78
CA PHE A 289 5.79 -25.84 -0.78
C PHE A 289 4.72 -26.58 0.01
N LYS A 290 4.82 -26.50 1.33
CA LYS A 290 3.78 -26.98 2.23
C LYS A 290 2.75 -25.87 2.38
N PRO A 291 1.45 -26.18 2.25
CA PRO A 291 0.42 -25.24 2.69
C PRO A 291 0.67 -24.88 4.15
N ILE A 292 0.46 -23.61 4.50
CA ILE A 292 0.46 -23.20 5.92
C ILE A 292 -0.59 -24.04 6.68
N PRO A 293 -0.35 -24.39 7.95
CA PRO A 293 -1.37 -25.05 8.76
C PRO A 293 -2.66 -24.22 8.83
N PHE A 294 -3.82 -24.88 8.87
CA PHE A 294 -5.11 -24.18 9.00
C PHE A 294 -5.14 -23.24 10.22
N GLU A 295 -4.53 -23.68 11.32
CA GLU A 295 -4.45 -22.91 12.56
C GLU A 295 -3.68 -21.60 12.39
N GLU A 296 -2.63 -21.58 11.55
CA GLU A 296 -1.89 -20.36 11.21
C GLU A 296 -2.70 -19.50 10.23
N PHE A 297 -3.33 -20.11 9.22
CA PHE A 297 -4.19 -19.39 8.27
C PHE A 297 -5.30 -18.58 8.94
N ILE A 298 -5.94 -19.13 9.97
CA ILE A 298 -6.99 -18.40 10.71
C ILE A 298 -6.45 -17.51 11.82
N ALA A 299 -5.17 -17.66 12.21
CA ALA A 299 -4.58 -16.82 13.28
C ALA A 299 -4.46 -15.36 12.83
N ASP A 300 -4.38 -15.12 11.52
CA ASP A 300 -4.38 -13.80 10.89
C ASP A 300 -5.75 -13.10 10.95
N PHE A 301 -6.80 -13.78 11.41
CA PHE A 301 -8.12 -13.17 11.54
C PHE A 301 -8.26 -12.49 12.91
N ASP A 302 -8.43 -11.16 12.90
CA ASP A 302 -8.56 -10.32 14.11
C ASP A 302 -9.92 -10.45 14.85
N PHE A 303 -10.66 -11.53 14.59
CA PHE A 303 -11.98 -11.81 15.16
C PHE A 303 -12.21 -13.29 15.43
N GLU A 304 -13.12 -13.56 16.36
CA GLU A 304 -13.49 -14.93 16.73
C GLU A 304 -14.49 -15.50 15.72
N ILE A 305 -14.22 -16.72 15.27
CA ILE A 305 -15.12 -17.52 14.43
C ILE A 305 -15.78 -18.59 15.30
N SER A 306 -17.07 -18.85 15.08
CA SER A 306 -17.79 -19.88 15.81
C SER A 306 -17.09 -21.25 15.70
N ALA A 307 -17.15 -22.06 16.76
CA ALA A 307 -16.52 -23.39 16.75
C ALA A 307 -17.07 -24.30 15.63
N ALA A 308 -18.35 -24.13 15.28
CA ALA A 308 -19.00 -24.87 14.19
C ALA A 308 -18.42 -24.47 12.83
N ASP A 309 -18.34 -23.16 12.55
CA ASP A 309 -17.81 -22.66 11.29
C ASP A 309 -16.31 -22.93 11.16
N LYS A 310 -15.55 -22.79 12.25
CA LYS A 310 -14.11 -23.12 12.27
C LYS A 310 -13.86 -24.58 11.87
N LYS A 311 -14.72 -25.51 12.27
CA LYS A 311 -14.64 -26.92 11.85
C LYS A 311 -14.90 -27.08 10.34
N GLN A 312 -15.88 -26.36 9.80
CA GLN A 312 -16.21 -26.41 8.37
C GLN A 312 -15.12 -25.75 7.51
N LEU A 313 -14.61 -24.59 7.94
CA LEU A 313 -13.51 -23.89 7.30
C LEU A 313 -12.26 -24.75 7.23
N LYS A 314 -11.93 -25.50 8.30
CA LYS A 314 -10.78 -26.42 8.30
C LYS A 314 -10.86 -27.45 7.18
N ILE A 315 -12.02 -28.10 7.04
CA ILE A 315 -12.25 -29.10 5.99
C ILE A 315 -12.09 -28.47 4.60
N LEU A 316 -12.74 -27.33 4.36
CA LEU A 316 -12.67 -26.63 3.07
C LEU A 316 -11.24 -26.18 2.74
N TYR A 317 -10.51 -25.67 3.73
CA TYR A 317 -9.12 -25.24 3.60
C TYR A 317 -8.20 -26.41 3.23
N GLU A 318 -8.28 -27.52 3.97
CA GLU A 318 -7.47 -28.71 3.73
C GLU A 318 -7.79 -29.35 2.36
N GLU A 319 -9.06 -29.36 1.95
CA GLU A 319 -9.47 -29.82 0.62
C GLU A 319 -8.94 -28.91 -0.50
N ALA A 320 -9.10 -27.59 -0.36
CA ALA A 320 -8.65 -26.61 -1.36
C ALA A 320 -7.13 -26.69 -1.56
N THR A 321 -6.38 -26.67 -0.46
CA THR A 321 -4.91 -26.74 -0.50
C THR A 321 -4.39 -28.06 -1.07
N ALA A 322 -5.04 -29.19 -0.80
CA ALA A 322 -4.71 -30.46 -1.43
C ALA A 322 -4.98 -30.45 -2.95
N LEU A 323 -6.10 -29.86 -3.39
CA LEU A 323 -6.44 -29.72 -4.81
C LEU A 323 -5.49 -28.77 -5.55
N ASP A 324 -5.07 -27.66 -4.90
CA ASP A 324 -4.06 -26.75 -5.41
C ASP A 324 -2.73 -27.46 -5.63
N LYS A 325 -2.30 -28.28 -4.66
CA LYS A 325 -1.08 -29.08 -4.77
C LYS A 325 -1.13 -30.09 -5.92
N ASP A 326 -2.30 -30.66 -6.17
CA ASP A 326 -2.56 -31.58 -7.28
C ASP A 326 -2.73 -30.88 -8.64
N GLY A 327 -2.67 -29.54 -8.69
CA GLY A 327 -2.89 -28.76 -9.92
C GLY A 327 -4.36 -28.72 -10.40
N LYS A 328 -5.32 -29.13 -9.55
CA LYS A 328 -6.75 -29.17 -9.88
C LYS A 328 -7.43 -27.83 -9.57
N LEU A 329 -6.94 -26.78 -10.24
CA LEU A 329 -7.24 -25.38 -9.88
C LEU A 329 -8.73 -25.05 -9.88
N GLU A 330 -9.50 -25.49 -10.87
CA GLU A 330 -10.95 -25.22 -10.94
C GLU A 330 -11.72 -25.85 -9.75
N GLN A 331 -11.30 -27.04 -9.31
CA GLN A 331 -11.93 -27.71 -8.17
C GLN A 331 -11.54 -27.04 -6.86
N SER A 332 -10.28 -26.61 -6.76
CA SER A 332 -9.79 -25.84 -5.62
C SER A 332 -10.52 -24.50 -5.49
N GLU A 333 -10.73 -23.77 -6.59
CA GLU A 333 -11.44 -22.50 -6.61
C GLU A 333 -12.85 -22.62 -6.02
N ALA A 334 -13.58 -23.68 -6.36
CA ALA A 334 -14.91 -23.95 -5.79
C ALA A 334 -14.86 -24.16 -4.26
N LYS A 335 -13.77 -24.72 -3.71
CA LYS A 335 -13.58 -24.90 -2.26
C LYS A 335 -13.22 -23.59 -1.58
N TRP A 336 -12.34 -22.80 -2.19
CA TRP A 336 -12.01 -21.45 -1.72
C TRP A 336 -13.25 -20.55 -1.70
N ASP A 337 -14.08 -20.57 -2.74
CA ASP A 337 -15.34 -19.82 -2.77
C ASP A 337 -16.31 -20.24 -1.67
N ALA A 338 -16.42 -21.54 -1.39
CA ALA A 338 -17.23 -22.04 -0.29
C ALA A 338 -16.68 -21.59 1.07
N LEU A 339 -15.35 -21.55 1.23
CA LEU A 339 -14.69 -21.05 2.42
C LEU A 339 -14.99 -19.56 2.63
N TYR A 340 -14.82 -18.73 1.58
CA TYR A 340 -15.09 -17.29 1.65
C TYR A 340 -16.55 -16.97 1.97
N LYS A 341 -17.51 -17.73 1.41
CA LYS A 341 -18.94 -17.58 1.76
C LYS A 341 -19.24 -17.73 3.26
N ILE A 342 -18.42 -18.50 4.00
CA ILE A 342 -18.58 -18.69 5.44
C ILE A 342 -17.90 -17.55 6.23
N VAL A 343 -16.71 -17.13 5.83
CA VAL A 343 -15.92 -16.14 6.60
C VAL A 343 -16.26 -14.68 6.26
N ASP A 344 -16.73 -14.39 5.04
CA ASP A 344 -17.05 -13.03 4.60
C ASP A 344 -18.04 -12.30 5.53
N PRO A 345 -19.11 -12.93 6.07
CA PRO A 345 -19.96 -12.28 7.07
C PRO A 345 -19.21 -11.81 8.32
N TYR A 346 -18.24 -12.59 8.80
CA TYR A 346 -17.42 -12.21 9.96
C TYR A 346 -16.54 -10.99 9.65
N PHE A 347 -15.94 -10.95 8.45
CA PHE A 347 -15.20 -9.78 7.97
C PHE A 347 -16.09 -8.54 7.86
N LEU A 348 -17.32 -8.69 7.37
CA LEU A 348 -18.26 -7.58 7.26
C LEU A 348 -18.71 -7.06 8.63
N GLU A 349 -19.00 -7.95 9.58
CA GLU A 349 -19.39 -7.58 10.94
C GLU A 349 -18.24 -6.92 11.72
N ASN A 350 -17.02 -7.39 11.51
CA ASN A 350 -15.82 -6.87 12.17
C ASN A 350 -15.14 -5.75 11.40
N LYS A 351 -15.70 -5.33 10.26
CA LYS A 351 -15.18 -4.20 9.48
C LYS A 351 -15.16 -2.96 10.37
N GLU A 352 -14.02 -2.31 10.38
CA GLU A 352 -13.85 -1.08 11.14
C GLU A 352 -14.72 0.06 10.62
N ILE A 353 -15.20 0.88 11.56
CA ILE A 353 -15.86 2.15 11.27
C ILE A 353 -14.79 3.22 11.24
N LEU A 354 -14.69 3.91 10.12
CA LEU A 354 -13.68 4.94 9.88
C LEU A 354 -14.12 6.26 10.51
N ILE A 355 -13.27 6.88 11.33
CA ILE A 355 -13.59 8.08 12.08
C ILE A 355 -12.58 9.19 11.79
N SER A 356 -13.05 10.30 11.24
CA SER A 356 -12.32 11.57 11.21
C SER A 356 -12.49 12.26 12.55
N ALA A 357 -11.49 12.13 13.43
CA ALA A 357 -11.56 12.71 14.77
C ALA A 357 -11.58 14.25 14.72
N SER A 358 -12.61 14.84 15.33
CA SER A 358 -12.73 16.27 15.62
C SER A 358 -12.15 16.62 16.99
N LYS A 359 -12.04 15.63 17.89
CA LYS A 359 -11.46 15.77 19.22
C LYS A 359 -11.04 14.43 19.79
N LEU A 360 -9.88 14.41 20.45
CA LEU A 360 -9.37 13.25 21.16
C LEU A 360 -9.19 13.61 22.64
N THR A 361 -9.64 12.72 23.53
CA THR A 361 -9.40 12.85 24.98
C THR A 361 -8.64 11.62 25.46
N PHE A 362 -7.45 11.84 25.99
CA PHE A 362 -6.51 10.80 26.35
C PHE A 362 -5.69 11.22 27.58
N LYS A 363 -5.54 10.32 28.57
CA LYS A 363 -4.87 10.60 29.86
C LYS A 363 -5.31 11.91 30.53
N GLY A 364 -6.59 12.27 30.40
CA GLY A 364 -7.17 13.50 30.96
C GLY A 364 -6.82 14.79 30.19
N GLN A 365 -6.10 14.69 29.08
CA GLN A 365 -5.81 15.81 28.17
C GLN A 365 -6.73 15.76 26.94
N THR A 366 -7.08 16.92 26.42
CA THR A 366 -7.87 17.07 25.20
C THR A 366 -7.01 17.62 24.08
N TYR A 367 -7.06 16.96 22.93
CA TYR A 367 -6.37 17.33 21.71
C TYR A 367 -7.40 17.67 20.63
N LEU A 368 -7.18 18.78 19.93
CA LEU A 368 -8.00 19.23 18.82
C LEU A 368 -7.16 19.25 17.53
N PRO A 369 -7.76 18.97 16.37
CA PRO A 369 -7.11 19.11 15.06
C PRO A 369 -6.40 20.46 14.85
N GLN A 370 -5.32 20.44 14.06
CA GLN A 370 -4.49 21.58 13.65
C GLN A 370 -4.30 21.66 12.14
#